data_AF-A0A942PXW1-F1
#
_entry.id   AF-A0A942PXW1-F1
#
_cell.length_a   1.000
_cell.length_b   1.000
_cell.length_c   1.000
_cell.angle_alpha   90.00
_cell.angle_beta   90.00
_cell.angle_gamma   90.00
#
_symmetry.space_group_name_H-M   'P 1'
#
loop_
_entity.id
_entity.type
_entity.pdbx_description
1 polymer ?
#
loop_
_entity_poly.entity_id
_entity_poly.type
_entity_poly.pdbx_seq_one_letter_code
_entity_poly.pdbx_strand_id
1 'polypeptide(L)'
;MQLTSEAFFPMFCFIKAHQGVCEGILFIDSTVLTVCHVKRASSHRTSKEQAKWGKTIIGWFFGFKLHLVINHHAEIVVFKLTSGNIDDRKLVPDMVKGLKGKAFTDRGYISEKLVNALLKTGIQLFTKVKKKMRNKLITSGKFSSSLLGDR
;
A
#
# COMPACT_ATOMS: atom_id res chain seq x y z
N MET A 1 -10.85 -4.07 -20.40
CA MET A 1 -10.13 -2.79 -20.46
C MET A 1 -8.70 -3.10 -20.91
N GLN A 2 -8.39 -2.81 -22.18
CA GLN A 2 -7.07 -3.06 -22.74
C GLN A 2 -6.35 -1.71 -22.71
N LEU A 3 -5.45 -1.54 -21.74
CA LEU A 3 -4.59 -0.36 -21.69
C LEU A 3 -3.64 -0.48 -22.88
N THR A 4 -3.80 0.36 -23.88
CA THR A 4 -2.84 0.41 -24.99
C THR A 4 -1.50 0.91 -24.43
N SER A 5 -0.39 0.36 -24.93
CA SER A 5 0.96 0.76 -24.49
C SER A 5 1.20 2.26 -24.67
N GLU A 6 0.54 2.86 -25.66
CA GLU A 6 0.63 4.29 -26.00
C GLU A 6 0.00 5.21 -24.94
N ALA A 7 -1.04 4.77 -24.23
CA ALA A 7 -1.66 5.56 -23.16
C ALA A 7 -0.95 5.40 -21.81
N PHE A 8 -0.22 4.30 -21.62
CA PHE A 8 0.46 4.01 -20.35
C PHE A 8 1.57 5.01 -20.06
N PHE A 9 2.40 5.32 -21.06
CA PHE A 9 3.55 6.22 -20.86
C PHE A 9 3.11 7.66 -20.55
N PRO A 10 2.19 8.30 -21.30
CA PRO A 10 1.64 9.61 -20.94
C PRO A 10 0.99 9.62 -19.57
N MET A 11 0.22 8.59 -19.21
CA MET A 11 -0.39 8.49 -17.88
C MET A 11 0.66 8.37 -16.77
N PHE A 12 1.71 7.57 -16.99
CA PHE A 12 2.82 7.44 -16.05
C PHE A 12 3.54 8.77 -15.86
N CYS A 13 3.87 9.47 -16.95
CA CYS A 13 4.47 10.80 -16.91
C CYS A 13 3.57 11.81 -16.18
N PHE A 14 2.27 11.81 -16.45
CA PHE A 14 1.30 12.65 -15.78
C PHE A 14 1.31 12.43 -14.26
N ILE A 15 1.22 11.17 -13.81
CA ILE A 15 1.26 10.84 -12.38
C ILE A 15 2.61 11.25 -11.76
N LYS A 16 3.72 11.09 -12.49
CA LYS A 16 5.05 11.52 -12.05
C LYS A 16 5.20 13.03 -11.94
N ALA A 17 4.59 13.79 -12.83
CA ALA A 17 4.62 15.25 -12.82
C ALA A 17 3.74 15.84 -11.70
N HIS A 18 2.67 15.13 -11.32
CA HIS A 18 1.71 15.56 -10.30
C HIS A 18 1.85 14.80 -8.98
N GLN A 19 3.09 14.41 -8.60
CA GLN A 19 3.31 13.82 -7.29
C GLN A 19 3.26 14.89 -6.19
N GLY A 20 2.50 14.59 -5.13
CA GLY A 20 2.41 15.44 -3.96
C GLY A 20 3.66 15.36 -3.08
N VAL A 21 3.75 16.27 -2.11
CA VAL A 21 4.86 16.32 -1.16
C VAL A 21 4.46 15.64 0.16
N CYS A 22 5.45 15.04 0.82
CA CYS A 22 5.27 14.49 2.16
C CYS A 22 5.34 15.60 3.22
N GLU A 23 4.18 15.95 3.79
CA GLU A 23 4.05 16.97 4.85
C GLU A 23 3.85 16.36 6.25
N GLY A 24 4.20 15.09 6.41
CA GLY A 24 4.22 14.42 7.71
C GLY A 24 2.99 13.58 8.03
N ILE A 25 1.96 13.57 7.19
CA ILE A 25 0.84 12.62 7.26
C ILE A 25 0.76 11.85 5.95
N LEU A 26 0.83 10.53 6.05
CA LEU A 26 0.81 9.60 4.92
C LEU A 26 -0.25 8.53 5.15
N PHE A 27 -0.98 8.15 4.11
CA PHE A 27 -1.83 6.96 4.10
C PHE A 27 -1.25 5.96 3.12
N ILE A 28 -1.15 4.70 3.53
CA ILE A 28 -0.58 3.63 2.70
C ILE A 28 -1.60 2.52 2.56
N ASP A 29 -1.92 2.20 1.30
CA ASP A 29 -2.82 1.12 0.96
C ASP A 29 -2.40 0.45 -0.36
N SER A 30 -2.85 -0.78 -0.58
CA SER A 30 -2.68 -1.48 -1.84
C SER A 30 -4.00 -1.96 -2.42
N THR A 31 -4.18 -1.71 -3.71
CA THR A 31 -5.36 -2.13 -4.46
C THR A 31 -4.97 -3.21 -5.47
N VAL A 32 -5.79 -4.26 -5.54
CA VAL A 32 -5.62 -5.34 -6.52
C VAL A 32 -6.04 -4.88 -7.90
N LEU A 33 -5.19 -5.12 -8.89
CA LEU A 33 -5.47 -4.90 -10.30
C LEU A 33 -5.55 -6.26 -11.01
N THR A 34 -6.78 -6.77 -11.17
CA THR A 34 -7.02 -8.03 -11.86
C THR A 34 -6.82 -7.87 -13.36
N VAL A 35 -5.97 -8.70 -13.95
CA VAL A 35 -5.67 -8.63 -15.38
C VAL A 35 -6.72 -9.40 -16.20
N CYS A 36 -7.20 -10.52 -15.67
CA CYS A 36 -8.29 -11.28 -16.27
C CYS A 36 -9.07 -12.04 -15.20
N HIS A 37 -10.22 -12.59 -15.61
CA HIS A 37 -10.95 -13.54 -14.78
C HIS A 37 -10.08 -14.77 -14.45
N VAL A 38 -10.22 -15.31 -13.24
CA VAL A 38 -9.45 -16.46 -12.71
C VAL A 38 -9.44 -17.65 -13.69
N LYS A 39 -10.59 -17.97 -14.29
CA LYS A 39 -10.74 -19.06 -15.29
C LYS A 39 -9.89 -18.86 -16.57
N ARG A 40 -9.48 -17.63 -16.88
CA ARG A 40 -8.70 -17.27 -18.09
C ARG A 40 -7.21 -17.04 -17.80
N ALA A 41 -6.78 -17.18 -16.55
CA ALA A 41 -5.40 -16.90 -16.16
C ALA A 41 -4.39 -17.82 -16.88
N SER A 42 -4.74 -19.08 -17.12
CA SER A 42 -3.88 -20.05 -17.82
C SER A 42 -3.64 -19.69 -19.29
N SER A 43 -4.63 -19.07 -19.95
CA SER A 43 -4.58 -18.67 -21.36
C SER A 43 -4.20 -17.20 -21.56
N HIS A 44 -3.92 -16.46 -20.49
CA HIS A 44 -3.50 -15.05 -20.57
C HIS A 44 -2.11 -14.93 -21.21
N ARG A 45 -1.94 -13.98 -22.14
CA ARG A 45 -0.70 -13.83 -22.93
C ARG A 45 0.04 -12.51 -22.67
N THR A 46 -0.66 -11.37 -22.64
CA THR A 46 -0.04 -10.03 -22.69
C THR A 46 0.74 -9.62 -21.45
N SER A 47 0.40 -10.15 -20.28
CA SER A 47 1.11 -9.87 -19.02
C SER A 47 1.51 -11.14 -18.27
N LYS A 48 1.70 -12.25 -18.99
CA LYS A 48 1.89 -13.59 -18.40
C LYS A 48 3.13 -13.68 -17.51
N GLU A 49 4.18 -12.96 -17.84
CA GLU A 49 5.45 -12.99 -17.09
C GLU A 49 5.40 -12.12 -15.84
N GLN A 50 4.75 -10.96 -15.93
CA GLN A 50 4.71 -9.94 -14.88
C GLN A 50 3.54 -10.12 -13.91
N ALA A 51 2.37 -10.52 -14.40
CA ALA A 51 1.21 -10.81 -13.56
C ALA A 51 1.40 -12.14 -12.83
N LYS A 52 1.01 -12.18 -11.55
CA LYS A 52 1.11 -13.39 -10.72
C LYS A 52 -0.18 -13.62 -9.95
N TRP A 53 -0.37 -14.87 -9.52
CA TRP A 53 -1.46 -15.26 -8.63
C TRP A 53 -1.28 -14.61 -7.27
N GLY A 54 -2.30 -13.91 -6.80
CA GLY A 54 -2.39 -13.37 -5.44
C GLY A 54 -3.66 -13.85 -4.76
N LYS A 55 -3.72 -13.69 -3.44
CA LYS A 55 -4.88 -14.04 -2.62
C LYS A 55 -5.31 -12.84 -1.78
N THR A 56 -6.60 -12.55 -1.82
CA THR A 56 -7.27 -11.57 -0.96
C THR A 56 -8.19 -12.29 0.03
N ILE A 57 -8.87 -11.53 0.88
CA ILE A 57 -9.94 -12.06 1.75
C ILE A 57 -11.08 -12.68 0.91
N ILE A 58 -11.36 -12.09 -0.27
CA ILE A 58 -12.50 -12.45 -1.13
C ILE A 58 -12.15 -13.63 -2.06
N GLY A 59 -10.87 -13.89 -2.30
CA GLY A 59 -10.42 -15.05 -3.09
C GLY A 59 -9.12 -14.85 -3.84
N TRP A 60 -8.84 -15.78 -4.73
CA TRP A 60 -7.68 -15.73 -5.63
C TRP A 60 -7.90 -14.77 -6.79
N PHE A 61 -6.83 -14.10 -7.21
CA PHE A 61 -6.81 -13.26 -8.40
C PHE A 61 -5.53 -13.49 -9.18
N PHE A 62 -5.57 -13.21 -10.49
CA PHE A 62 -4.39 -13.19 -11.35
C PHE A 62 -4.16 -11.76 -11.84
N GLY A 63 -3.04 -11.16 -11.45
CA GLY A 63 -2.77 -9.77 -11.81
C GLY A 63 -1.66 -9.11 -11.01
N PHE A 64 -1.87 -7.83 -10.73
CA PHE A 64 -0.94 -6.94 -10.05
C PHE A 64 -1.53 -6.39 -8.76
N LYS A 65 -0.70 -5.70 -7.99
CA LYS A 65 -1.09 -4.81 -6.90
C LYS A 65 -0.52 -3.42 -7.18
N LEU A 66 -1.36 -2.40 -7.07
CA LEU A 66 -0.95 -1.01 -7.05
C LEU A 66 -0.87 -0.57 -5.60
N HIS A 67 0.32 -0.19 -5.16
CA HIS A 67 0.57 0.33 -3.82
C HIS A 67 0.70 1.84 -3.90
N LEU A 68 -0.01 2.55 -3.03
CA LEU A 68 -0.05 4.00 -2.98
C LEU A 68 0.38 4.49 -1.60
N VAL A 69 1.12 5.59 -1.61
CA VAL A 69 1.34 6.47 -0.47
C VAL A 69 0.71 7.80 -0.86
N ILE A 70 -0.32 8.21 -0.14
CA ILE A 70 -1.00 9.49 -0.36
C ILE A 70 -0.82 10.41 0.84
N ASN A 71 -0.77 11.72 0.61
CA ASN A 71 -0.78 12.69 1.71
C ASN A 71 -2.22 13.01 2.15
N HIS A 72 -2.34 13.90 3.13
CA HIS A 72 -3.62 14.35 3.67
C HIS A 72 -4.45 15.25 2.74
N HIS A 73 -3.86 15.71 1.62
CA HIS A 73 -4.56 16.37 0.52
C HIS A 73 -5.04 15.40 -0.57
N ALA A 74 -4.92 14.09 -0.33
CA ALA A 74 -5.24 13.02 -1.28
C ALA A 74 -4.36 13.03 -2.54
N GLU A 75 -3.18 13.66 -2.49
CA GLU A 75 -2.21 13.62 -3.57
C GLU A 75 -1.32 12.38 -3.47
N ILE A 76 -0.94 11.82 -4.61
CA ILE A 76 -0.06 10.64 -4.66
C ILE A 76 1.37 11.11 -4.41
N VAL A 77 1.94 10.71 -3.27
CA VAL A 77 3.35 10.98 -2.93
C VAL A 77 4.25 9.92 -3.56
N VAL A 78 3.89 8.64 -3.43
CA VAL A 78 4.62 7.51 -4.01
C VAL A 78 3.63 6.48 -4.52
N PHE A 79 3.91 5.88 -5.66
CA PHE A 79 3.18 4.71 -6.14
C PHE A 79 4.15 3.63 -6.63
N LYS A 80 3.73 2.37 -6.51
CA LYS A 80 4.50 1.24 -7.01
C LYS A 80 3.56 0.14 -7.51
N LEU A 81 3.84 -0.36 -8.71
CA LEU A 81 3.13 -1.49 -9.29
C LEU A 81 3.96 -2.77 -9.06
N THR A 82 3.35 -3.80 -8.49
CA THR A 82 4.01 -5.10 -8.27
C THR A 82 3.15 -6.24 -8.77
N SER A 83 3.75 -7.40 -8.98
CA SER A 83 3.02 -8.65 -9.18
C SER A 83 2.08 -8.95 -7.99
N GLY A 84 0.99 -9.66 -8.26
CA GLY A 84 -0.07 -9.93 -7.28
C GLY A 84 0.34 -10.75 -6.04
N ASN A 85 1.44 -11.48 -6.11
CA ASN A 85 1.97 -12.33 -5.05
C ASN A 85 2.89 -11.63 -4.06
N ILE A 86 3.17 -10.33 -4.26
CA ILE A 86 4.05 -9.59 -3.36
C ILE A 86 3.30 -9.20 -2.08
N ASP A 87 3.93 -9.47 -0.94
CA ASP A 87 3.47 -9.07 0.39
C ASP A 87 3.68 -7.56 0.58
N ASP A 88 2.60 -6.86 0.87
CA ASP A 88 2.57 -5.40 0.97
C ASP A 88 3.56 -4.89 2.02
N ARG A 89 3.73 -5.62 3.13
CA ARG A 89 4.65 -5.27 4.23
C ARG A 89 6.11 -5.19 3.82
N LYS A 90 6.52 -5.98 2.83
CA LYS A 90 7.90 -5.98 2.33
C LYS A 90 8.21 -4.75 1.49
N LEU A 91 7.18 -4.14 0.89
CA LEU A 91 7.32 -3.02 -0.01
C LEU A 91 7.35 -1.68 0.71
N VAL A 92 6.62 -1.55 1.82
CA VAL A 92 6.46 -0.29 2.55
C VAL A 92 7.79 0.41 2.86
N PRO A 93 8.85 -0.26 3.39
CA PRO A 93 10.11 0.43 3.71
C PRO A 93 10.77 1.10 2.52
N ASP A 94 10.64 0.52 1.33
CA ASP A 94 11.17 1.09 0.09
C ASP A 94 10.32 2.28 -0.37
N MET A 95 8.99 2.18 -0.27
CA MET A 95 8.07 3.24 -0.69
C MET A 95 8.17 4.51 0.16
N VAL A 96 8.52 4.38 1.44
CA VAL A 96 8.64 5.54 2.36
C VAL A 96 10.08 5.95 2.60
N LYS A 97 11.02 5.44 1.80
CA LYS A 97 12.43 5.79 1.93
C LYS A 97 12.63 7.29 1.71
N GLY A 98 13.24 7.96 2.69
CA GLY A 98 13.46 9.41 2.66
C GLY A 98 12.25 10.24 3.10
N LEU A 99 11.09 9.62 3.34
CA LEU A 99 9.93 10.29 3.92
C LEU A 99 10.00 10.28 5.45
N LYS A 100 9.29 11.22 6.09
CA LYS A 100 9.18 11.32 7.56
C LYS A 100 7.76 11.67 7.95
N GLY A 101 7.34 11.27 9.15
CA GLY A 101 6.02 11.60 9.70
C GLY A 101 5.22 10.39 10.18
N LYS A 102 3.91 10.49 10.10
CA LYS A 102 2.94 9.49 10.57
C LYS A 102 2.33 8.79 9.36
N ALA A 103 2.44 7.46 9.33
CA ALA A 103 1.85 6.63 8.29
C ALA A 103 0.64 5.88 8.84
N PHE A 104 -0.53 6.08 8.24
CA PHE A 104 -1.78 5.40 8.57
C PHE A 104 -2.01 4.27 7.58
N THR A 105 -2.14 3.05 8.09
CA THR A 105 -2.26 1.85 7.25
C THR A 105 -3.25 0.85 7.81
N ASP A 106 -3.63 -0.07 6.94
CA ASP A 106 -4.57 -1.12 7.27
C ASP A 106 -3.96 -2.19 8.19
N ARG A 107 -4.83 -2.97 8.85
CA ARG A 107 -4.41 -3.99 9.84
C ARG A 107 -3.52 -5.08 9.24
N GLY A 108 -3.58 -5.28 7.93
CA GLY A 108 -2.72 -6.20 7.19
C GLY A 108 -1.24 -5.84 7.31
N TYR A 109 -0.92 -4.56 7.52
CA TYR A 109 0.45 -4.05 7.57
C TYR A 109 1.13 -4.22 8.93
N ILE A 110 0.41 -4.72 9.96
CA ILE A 110 0.97 -4.89 11.30
C ILE A 110 2.02 -6.01 11.31
N SER A 111 3.28 -5.62 11.53
CA SER A 111 4.42 -6.50 11.82
C SER A 111 5.42 -5.76 12.70
N GLU A 112 5.89 -6.40 13.78
CA GLU A 112 6.89 -5.82 14.69
C GLU A 112 8.17 -5.41 13.96
N LYS A 113 8.64 -6.25 13.03
CA LYS A 113 9.80 -5.94 12.18
C LYS A 113 9.57 -4.70 11.33
N LEU A 114 8.36 -4.53 10.76
CA LEU A 114 8.03 -3.37 9.93
C LEU A 114 7.95 -2.09 10.77
N VAL A 115 7.24 -2.14 11.90
CA VAL A 115 7.11 -0.98 12.81
C VAL A 115 8.49 -0.49 13.26
N ASN A 116 9.36 -1.41 13.69
CA ASN A 116 10.71 -1.06 14.13
C ASN A 116 11.58 -0.51 13.00
N ALA A 117 11.46 -1.05 11.78
CA ALA A 117 12.18 -0.54 10.62
C ALA A 117 11.75 0.89 10.26
N LEU A 118 10.45 1.15 10.25
CA LEU A 118 9.89 2.47 9.91
C LEU A 118 10.20 3.53 10.96
N LEU A 119 10.16 3.15 12.25
CA LEU A 119 10.48 4.09 13.32
C LEU A 119 11.93 4.59 13.22
N LYS A 120 12.86 3.70 12.83
CA LYS A 120 14.27 4.08 12.57
C LYS A 120 14.45 5.04 11.41
N THR A 121 13.54 5.03 10.42
CA THR A 121 13.57 5.95 9.28
C THR A 121 12.77 7.22 9.51
N GLY A 122 12.21 7.42 10.71
CA GLY A 122 11.41 8.62 11.06
C GLY A 122 9.94 8.52 10.66
N ILE A 123 9.43 7.30 10.42
CA ILE A 123 8.02 7.03 10.13
C ILE A 123 7.37 6.32 11.32
N GLN A 124 6.36 6.95 11.92
CA GLN A 124 5.54 6.35 12.95
C GLN A 124 4.31 5.68 12.32
N LEU A 125 4.22 4.35 12.43
CA LEU A 125 3.14 3.57 11.84
C LEU A 125 1.91 3.49 12.76
N PHE A 126 0.76 3.93 12.27
CA PHE A 126 -0.55 3.85 12.92
C PHE A 126 -1.43 2.85 12.18
N THR A 127 -2.04 1.93 12.95
CA THR A 127 -2.94 0.90 12.42
C THR A 127 -4.07 0.66 13.40
N LYS A 128 -5.22 0.15 12.92
CA LYS A 128 -6.29 -0.32 13.81
C LYS A 128 -5.82 -1.58 14.57
N VAL A 129 -6.01 -1.64 15.88
CA VAL A 129 -5.52 -2.76 16.71
C VAL A 129 -6.20 -4.09 16.33
N LYS A 130 -5.46 -5.22 16.31
CA LYS A 130 -6.05 -6.56 16.17
C LYS A 130 -6.62 -7.04 17.51
N LYS A 131 -7.83 -7.61 17.51
CA LYS A 131 -8.54 -8.10 18.72
C LYS A 131 -7.73 -9.07 19.60
N LYS A 132 -6.76 -9.81 19.01
CA LYS A 132 -5.91 -10.79 19.72
C LYS A 132 -4.60 -10.19 20.27
N MET A 133 -4.27 -8.94 19.97
CA MET A 133 -3.10 -8.28 20.56
C MET A 133 -3.42 -7.90 22.00
N ARG A 134 -2.86 -8.63 22.99
CA ARG A 134 -2.78 -8.13 24.38
C ARG A 134 -2.12 -6.76 24.32
N ASN A 135 -2.74 -5.75 24.94
CA ASN A 135 -2.37 -4.33 24.96
C ASN A 135 -0.85 -4.06 24.93
N LYS A 136 -0.24 -4.21 23.76
CA LYS A 136 0.99 -3.54 23.39
C LYS A 136 0.48 -2.30 22.67
N LEU A 137 0.14 -1.29 23.47
CA LEU A 137 0.12 0.06 22.95
C LEU A 137 1.46 0.22 22.23
N ILE A 138 1.43 0.34 20.91
CA ILE A 138 2.58 0.83 20.14
C ILE A 138 2.60 2.34 20.44
N THR A 139 2.90 2.68 21.69
CA THR A 139 3.09 4.03 22.20
C THR A 139 4.56 4.16 22.54
N SER A 140 5.32 4.63 21.56
CA SER A 140 6.37 5.60 21.83
C SER A 140 5.84 6.94 21.33
N GLY A 141 4.97 7.56 22.13
CA GLY A 141 4.28 8.80 21.80
C GLY A 141 2.81 8.72 22.18
N LYS A 142 2.45 9.30 23.34
CA LYS A 142 1.09 9.38 23.86
C LYS A 142 0.13 9.86 22.76
N PHE A 143 -0.86 9.04 22.40
CA PHE A 143 -2.05 9.48 21.70
C PHE A 143 -3.24 9.23 22.63
N SER A 144 -3.83 10.31 23.13
CA SER A 144 -5.07 10.27 23.91
C SER A 144 -6.18 9.68 23.04
N SER A 145 -7.00 8.83 23.67
CA SER A 145 -8.18 8.17 23.11
C SER A 145 -9.35 9.14 22.81
N SER A 146 -9.08 10.37 22.35
CA SER A 146 -10.11 11.41 22.15
C SER A 146 -10.55 11.62 20.70
N LEU A 147 -10.13 10.78 19.73
CA LEU A 147 -10.49 10.95 18.31
C LEU A 147 -11.20 9.75 17.67
N LEU A 148 -11.67 8.79 18.47
CA LEU A 148 -12.62 7.79 18.03
C LEU A 148 -13.90 8.04 18.81
N GLY A 149 -14.66 9.03 18.33
CA GLY A 149 -16.04 9.21 18.76
C GLY A 149 -16.84 7.97 18.40
N ASP A 150 -17.48 7.41 19.42
CA ASP A 150 -18.50 6.40 19.30
C ASP A 150 -19.60 6.87 18.34
N ARG A 151 -19.88 6.05 17.33
CA ARG A 151 -21.20 5.80 16.77
C ARG A 151 -21.19 4.49 15.98
#